data_AF-A0A817TR45-F1
#
_entry.id   AF-A0A817TR45-F1
#
_cell.length_a   1.000
_cell.length_b   1.000
_cell.length_c   1.000
_cell.angle_alpha   90.00
_cell.angle_beta   90.00
_cell.angle_gamma   90.00
#
_symmetry.space_group_name_H-M   'P 1'
#
loop_
_entity.id
_entity.type
_entity.pdbx_description
1 polymer ?
#
loop_
_entity_poly.entity_id
_entity_poly.type
_entity_poly.pdbx_seq_one_letter_code
_entity_poly.pdbx_strand_id
1 'polypeptide(L)'
;MDLESENSGEEDADDKLNSPVWSEIQPESDAEFMEDYGLVEEVTSASRDNTILPIDCYRHFITDEIIDLMVRETNRYAEQYLQTHDISRRSKSHQWKPTNDVEMLKFLGILIEMGLVQMPKLEYYWSNSQLYGSEIIRSTMARD
;
A
#
# COMPACT_ATOMS: atom_id res chain seq x y z
N MET A 1 44.83 30.40 13.85
CA MET A 1 44.47 31.82 13.96
C MET A 1 43.36 32.08 12.98
N ASP A 2 42.24 31.36 13.08
CA ASP A 2 41.22 31.37 14.16
C ASP A 2 40.10 32.31 13.68
N LEU A 3 38.82 32.00 13.65
CA LEU A 3 38.02 30.84 14.04
C LEU A 3 36.72 30.95 13.19
N GLU A 4 36.19 29.82 12.74
CA GLU A 4 34.82 29.71 12.25
C GLU A 4 33.87 30.03 13.41
N SER A 5 32.97 31.01 13.25
CA SER A 5 31.93 31.27 14.24
C SER A 5 30.75 30.35 13.96
N GLU A 6 30.61 29.32 14.78
CA GLU A 6 29.42 28.49 14.91
C GLU A 6 28.23 29.38 15.31
N ASN A 7 27.21 29.47 14.45
CA ASN A 7 25.91 30.00 14.85
C ASN A 7 25.11 28.85 15.49
N SER A 8 25.36 28.64 16.78
CA SER A 8 24.64 27.73 17.66
C SER A 8 23.17 28.14 17.75
N GLY A 9 22.28 27.19 17.49
CA GLY A 9 20.83 27.37 17.57
C GLY A 9 20.37 27.79 18.97
N GLU A 10 19.54 28.82 19.01
CA GLU A 10 18.61 29.05 20.11
C GLU A 10 17.42 28.11 19.89
N GLU A 11 17.51 26.90 20.43
CA GLU A 11 16.34 26.03 20.61
C GLU A 11 15.57 26.51 21.85
N ASP A 12 14.34 26.97 21.62
CA ASP A 12 13.38 27.41 22.64
C ASP A 12 13.29 26.39 23.78
N ALA A 13 13.61 26.87 24.99
CA ALA A 13 13.83 26.06 26.18
C ALA A 13 12.55 25.70 26.96
N ASP A 14 11.36 25.70 26.33
CA ASP A 14 10.08 25.61 27.06
C ASP A 14 9.14 24.46 26.65
N ASP A 15 9.56 23.56 25.74
CA ASP A 15 8.71 22.42 25.29
C ASP A 15 9.12 21.04 25.83
N LYS A 16 10.08 20.97 26.78
CA LYS A 16 10.62 19.70 27.29
C LYS A 16 9.97 19.15 28.57
N LEU A 17 8.87 19.73 29.05
CA LEU A 17 8.30 19.31 30.35
C LEU A 17 7.29 18.14 30.30
N ASN A 18 6.97 17.57 29.13
CA ASN A 18 6.10 16.39 29.09
C ASN A 18 6.31 15.45 27.89
N SER A 19 7.53 15.39 27.35
CA SER A 19 7.84 14.37 26.34
C SER A 19 7.80 12.99 27.02
N PRO A 20 6.99 12.03 26.55
CA PRO A 20 7.03 10.68 27.06
C PRO A 20 8.46 10.14 26.86
N VAL A 21 9.14 9.88 27.98
CA VAL A 21 10.48 9.30 27.99
C VAL A 21 10.31 7.81 27.75
N TRP A 22 11.00 7.28 26.73
CA TRP A 22 11.09 5.84 26.54
C TRP A 22 11.71 5.20 27.78
N SER A 23 10.93 4.34 28.47
CA SER A 23 11.37 3.61 29.66
C SER A 23 11.24 2.12 29.44
N GLU A 24 12.04 1.36 30.19
CA GLU A 24 11.93 -0.10 30.23
C GLU A 24 10.59 -0.51 30.84
N ILE A 25 9.80 -1.27 30.08
CA ILE A 25 8.48 -1.75 30.51
C ILE A 25 8.71 -2.77 31.61
N GLN A 26 8.27 -2.46 32.84
CA GLN A 26 8.17 -3.48 33.88
C GLN A 26 7.13 -4.51 33.43
N PRO A 27 7.38 -5.82 33.59
CA PRO A 27 6.35 -6.81 33.28
C PRO A 27 5.19 -6.60 34.26
N GLU A 28 4.16 -5.86 33.82
CA GLU A 28 2.85 -5.99 34.43
C GLU A 28 2.47 -7.46 34.32
N SER A 29 1.96 -8.02 35.42
CA SER A 29 1.47 -9.41 35.46
C SER A 29 0.69 -9.67 34.19
N ASP A 30 0.99 -10.77 33.47
CA ASP A 30 0.31 -11.17 32.24
C ASP A 30 -1.20 -11.09 32.46
N ALA A 31 -1.80 -9.95 32.12
CA ALA A 31 -3.22 -9.77 32.25
C ALA A 31 -3.79 -10.71 31.21
N GLU A 32 -4.54 -11.73 31.67
CA GLU A 32 -5.24 -12.61 30.76
C GLU A 32 -6.11 -11.73 29.86
N PHE A 33 -5.88 -11.81 28.56
CA PHE A 33 -6.71 -11.13 27.57
C PHE A 33 -8.13 -11.70 27.69
N MET A 34 -9.04 -10.94 28.31
CA MET A 34 -10.42 -11.34 28.58
C MET A 34 -11.42 -10.78 27.57
N GLU A 35 -10.96 -9.98 26.60
CA GLU A 35 -11.83 -9.50 25.54
C GLU A 35 -12.21 -10.65 24.58
N ASP A 36 -13.37 -10.52 23.96
CA ASP A 36 -13.84 -11.45 22.95
C ASP A 36 -12.87 -11.40 21.77
N TYR A 37 -12.13 -12.49 21.57
CA TYR A 37 -11.11 -12.59 20.53
C TYR A 37 -11.73 -13.20 19.26
N GLY A 38 -11.31 -12.69 18.11
CA GLY A 38 -11.74 -13.20 16.81
C GLY A 38 -12.31 -12.12 15.91
N LEU A 39 -13.01 -12.55 14.86
CA LEU A 39 -13.67 -11.65 13.93
C LEU A 39 -14.91 -11.05 14.60
N VAL A 40 -14.91 -9.73 14.76
CA VAL A 40 -16.02 -8.96 15.34
C VAL A 40 -17.25 -8.99 14.43
N GLU A 41 -17.06 -9.26 13.13
CA GLU A 41 -18.10 -9.35 12.13
C GLU A 41 -18.07 -10.73 11.46
N GLU A 42 -19.22 -11.38 11.36
CA GLU A 42 -19.33 -12.70 10.73
C GLU A 42 -19.09 -12.57 9.22
N VAL A 43 -18.15 -13.36 8.68
CA VAL A 43 -17.86 -13.35 7.25
C VAL A 43 -19.01 -13.98 6.49
N THR A 44 -19.72 -13.17 5.71
CA THR A 44 -20.84 -13.65 4.91
C THR A 44 -20.35 -14.24 3.59
N SER A 45 -20.85 -15.44 3.26
CA SER A 45 -20.56 -16.13 2.01
C SER A 45 -21.49 -15.68 0.88
N ALA A 46 -20.95 -15.37 -0.29
CA ALA A 46 -21.76 -15.20 -1.51
C ALA A 46 -22.08 -16.55 -2.21
N SER A 47 -21.53 -17.66 -1.72
CA SER A 47 -21.69 -18.98 -2.33
C SER A 47 -23.05 -19.61 -2.02
N ARG A 48 -23.58 -20.39 -2.98
CA ARG A 48 -24.93 -21.01 -2.87
C ARG A 48 -25.00 -22.09 -1.78
N ASP A 49 -23.87 -22.69 -1.45
CA ASP A 49 -23.71 -23.69 -0.40
C ASP A 49 -23.25 -23.07 0.94
N ASN A 50 -23.18 -21.73 1.01
CA ASN A 50 -22.70 -20.98 2.17
C ASN A 50 -21.23 -21.27 2.54
N THR A 51 -20.44 -21.79 1.60
CA THR A 51 -19.00 -21.97 1.77
C THR A 51 -18.29 -20.61 1.73
N ILE A 52 -17.50 -20.30 2.75
CA ILE A 52 -16.66 -19.09 2.79
C ILE A 52 -15.44 -19.31 1.89
N LEU A 53 -15.28 -18.43 0.91
CA LEU A 53 -14.14 -18.43 -0.02
C LEU A 53 -13.09 -17.41 0.43
N PRO A 54 -11.82 -17.57 0.02
CA PRO A 54 -10.77 -16.59 0.34
C PRO A 54 -11.11 -15.16 -0.09
N ILE A 55 -11.88 -15.01 -1.18
CA ILE A 55 -12.34 -13.71 -1.67
C ILE A 55 -13.36 -13.04 -0.74
N ASP A 56 -14.17 -13.82 -0.02
CA ASP A 56 -15.13 -13.29 0.94
C ASP A 56 -14.36 -12.63 2.10
N CYS A 57 -13.38 -13.34 2.66
CA CYS A 57 -12.48 -12.79 3.68
C CYS A 57 -11.73 -11.54 3.18
N TYR A 58 -11.21 -11.57 1.96
CA TYR A 58 -10.49 -10.42 1.37
C TYR A 58 -11.35 -9.14 1.35
N ARG A 59 -12.62 -9.26 0.96
CA ARG A 59 -13.55 -8.13 0.84
C ARG A 59 -13.91 -7.47 2.17
N HIS A 60 -13.72 -8.16 3.31
CA HIS A 60 -13.87 -7.54 4.63
C HIS A 60 -12.73 -6.58 4.96
N PHE A 61 -11.51 -6.82 4.46
CA PHE A 61 -10.37 -5.94 4.68
C PHE A 61 -10.27 -4.85 3.62
N ILE A 62 -10.54 -5.22 2.37
CA ILE A 62 -10.49 -4.31 1.22
C ILE A 62 -11.91 -4.10 0.73
N THR A 63 -12.60 -3.14 1.35
CA THR A 63 -13.98 -2.81 1.04
C THR A 63 -14.08 -1.96 -0.22
N ASP A 64 -15.29 -1.86 -0.78
CA ASP A 64 -15.56 -1.03 -1.96
C ASP A 64 -15.23 0.45 -1.69
N GLU A 65 -15.42 0.95 -0.46
CA GLU A 65 -15.06 2.33 -0.09
C GLU A 65 -13.54 2.56 -0.12
N ILE A 66 -12.74 1.56 0.27
CA ILE A 66 -11.28 1.63 0.19
C ILE A 66 -10.85 1.64 -1.28
N ILE A 67 -11.45 0.79 -2.12
CA ILE A 67 -11.16 0.78 -3.55
C ILE A 67 -11.51 2.12 -4.19
N ASP A 68 -12.70 2.66 -3.92
CA ASP A 68 -13.14 3.97 -4.42
C ASP A 68 -12.22 5.10 -3.96
N LEU A 69 -11.74 5.04 -2.71
CA LEU A 69 -10.75 5.96 -2.20
C LEU A 69 -9.44 5.85 -2.97
N MET A 70 -8.91 4.65 -3.16
CA MET A 70 -7.68 4.44 -3.93
C MET A 70 -7.79 4.96 -5.37
N VAL A 71 -8.91 4.67 -6.05
CA VAL A 71 -9.16 5.13 -7.42
C VAL A 71 -9.18 6.65 -7.48
N ARG A 72 -9.98 7.28 -6.63
CA ARG A 72 -10.14 8.75 -6.60
C ARG A 72 -8.83 9.46 -6.28
N GLU A 73 -8.07 8.96 -5.31
CA GLU A 73 -6.80 9.55 -4.89
C GLU A 73 -5.69 9.37 -5.93
N THR A 74 -5.63 8.19 -6.56
CA THR A 74 -4.67 7.92 -7.64
C THR A 74 -4.93 8.83 -8.85
N ASN A 75 -6.20 8.98 -9.23
CA ASN A 75 -6.58 9.87 -10.33
C ASN A 75 -6.29 11.33 -10.01
N ARG A 76 -6.64 11.79 -8.79
CA ARG A 76 -6.34 13.15 -8.34
C ARG A 76 -4.85 13.45 -8.36
N TYR A 77 -4.03 12.52 -7.85
CA TYR A 77 -2.58 12.68 -7.85
C TYR A 77 -2.03 12.78 -9.28
N ALA A 78 -2.49 11.93 -10.19
CA ALA A 78 -2.03 11.96 -11.57
C ALA A 78 -2.38 13.28 -12.26
N GLU A 79 -3.59 13.81 -12.06
CA GLU A 79 -3.99 15.12 -12.58
C GLU A 79 -3.09 16.24 -12.03
N GLN A 80 -2.84 16.24 -10.73
CA GLN A 80 -1.95 17.21 -10.09
C GLN A 80 -0.52 17.11 -10.63
N TYR A 81 0.00 15.89 -10.79
CA TYR A 81 1.33 15.64 -11.34
C TYR A 81 1.47 16.19 -12.76
N LEU A 82 0.47 15.92 -13.62
CA LEU A 82 0.45 16.40 -15.00
C LEU A 82 0.37 17.93 -15.12
N GLN A 83 -0.25 18.61 -14.16
CA GLN A 83 -0.40 20.07 -14.15
C GLN A 83 0.81 20.81 -13.56
N THR A 84 1.52 20.19 -12.62
CA THR A 84 2.56 20.86 -11.82
C THR A 84 3.98 20.61 -12.29
N HIS A 85 4.20 19.56 -13.09
CA HIS A 85 5.54 19.16 -13.53
C HIS A 85 5.76 19.48 -15.01
N ASP A 86 6.99 19.91 -15.36
CA ASP A 86 7.41 20.03 -16.75
C ASP A 86 7.75 18.65 -17.32
N ILE A 87 6.79 18.07 -18.04
CA ILE A 87 6.91 16.73 -18.57
C ILE A 87 7.58 16.75 -19.94
N SER A 88 8.69 16.02 -20.07
CA SER A 88 9.37 15.83 -21.35
C SER A 88 8.42 15.27 -22.42
N ARG A 89 8.54 15.77 -23.66
CA ARG A 89 7.70 15.34 -24.81
C ARG A 89 7.65 13.83 -25.03
N ARG A 90 8.66 13.07 -24.59
CA ARG A 90 8.74 11.61 -24.72
C ARG A 90 8.25 10.85 -23.48
N SER A 91 7.83 11.55 -22.43
CA SER A 91 7.35 10.91 -21.21
C SER A 91 6.05 10.15 -21.45
N LYS A 92 5.96 8.96 -20.88
CA LYS A 92 4.74 8.15 -20.84
C LYS A 92 3.61 8.79 -20.05
N SER A 93 3.91 9.76 -19.19
CA SER A 93 2.87 10.49 -18.43
C SER A 93 1.80 11.10 -19.34
N HIS A 94 2.14 11.46 -20.59
CA HIS A 94 1.16 11.94 -21.58
C HIS A 94 0.14 10.89 -22.02
N GLN A 95 0.43 9.60 -21.83
CA GLN A 95 -0.45 8.48 -22.16
C GLN A 95 -1.27 8.02 -20.95
N TRP A 96 -1.09 8.67 -19.79
CA TRP A 96 -1.84 8.36 -18.58
C TRP A 96 -3.35 8.46 -18.83
N LYS A 97 -4.09 7.53 -18.26
CA LYS A 97 -5.54 7.50 -18.26
C LYS A 97 -6.03 7.32 -16.83
N PRO A 98 -7.16 7.93 -16.44
CA PRO A 98 -7.75 7.67 -15.15
C PRO A 98 -8.01 6.18 -14.95
N THR A 99 -7.65 5.67 -13.79
CA THR A 99 -7.93 4.30 -13.37
C THR A 99 -9.36 4.17 -12.86
N ASN A 100 -9.80 2.92 -12.66
CA ASN A 100 -11.11 2.55 -12.15
C ASN A 100 -10.99 1.40 -11.14
N ASP A 101 -12.10 1.06 -10.51
CA ASP A 101 -12.25 -0.04 -9.54
C ASP A 101 -11.74 -1.38 -10.09
N VAL A 102 -12.11 -1.73 -11.34
CA VAL A 102 -11.69 -2.98 -11.98
C VAL A 102 -10.17 -3.03 -12.18
N GLU A 103 -9.58 -1.95 -12.66
CA GLU A 103 -8.12 -1.85 -12.80
C GLU A 103 -7.40 -1.87 -11.45
N MET A 104 -7.96 -1.22 -10.43
CA MET A 104 -7.39 -1.20 -9.08
C MET A 104 -7.41 -2.61 -8.44
N LEU A 105 -8.52 -3.34 -8.58
CA LEU A 105 -8.62 -4.72 -8.12
C LEU A 105 -7.65 -5.65 -8.85
N LYS A 106 -7.48 -5.47 -10.16
CA LYS A 106 -6.45 -6.20 -10.94
C LYS A 106 -5.04 -5.91 -10.43
N PHE A 107 -4.72 -4.65 -10.19
CA PHE A 107 -3.44 -4.24 -9.64
C PHE A 107 -3.18 -4.90 -8.27
N LEU A 108 -4.16 -4.87 -7.36
CA LEU A 108 -4.06 -5.55 -6.06
C LEU A 108 -3.91 -7.07 -6.20
N GLY A 109 -4.63 -7.70 -7.13
CA GLY A 109 -4.47 -9.11 -7.44
C GLY A 109 -3.05 -9.48 -7.91
N ILE A 110 -2.45 -8.64 -8.74
CA ILE A 110 -1.05 -8.77 -9.16
C ILE A 110 -0.10 -8.66 -7.96
N LEU A 111 -0.33 -7.73 -7.04
CA LEU A 111 0.49 -7.60 -5.82
C LEU A 111 0.42 -8.84 -4.93
N ILE A 112 -0.77 -9.44 -4.78
CA ILE A 112 -0.94 -10.70 -4.04
C ILE A 112 -0.14 -11.81 -4.72
N GLU A 113 -0.23 -11.95 -6.04
CA GLU A 113 0.54 -12.96 -6.79
C GLU A 113 2.05 -12.76 -6.64
N MET A 114 2.53 -11.51 -6.68
CA MET A 114 3.94 -11.19 -6.45
C MET A 114 4.40 -11.53 -5.04
N GLY A 115 3.52 -11.37 -4.04
CA GLY A 115 3.79 -11.78 -2.66
C GLY A 115 3.93 -13.30 -2.53
N LEU A 116 3.12 -14.06 -3.29
CA LEU A 116 3.15 -15.53 -3.30
C LEU A 116 4.33 -16.08 -4.10
N VAL A 117 4.59 -15.54 -5.29
CA VAL A 117 5.64 -15.98 -6.20
C VAL A 117 6.62 -14.83 -6.38
N GLN A 118 7.72 -14.86 -5.64
CA GLN A 118 8.73 -13.81 -5.69
C GLN A 118 9.71 -14.04 -6.84
N MET A 119 9.87 -13.05 -7.72
CA MET A 119 10.87 -13.06 -8.78
C MET A 119 12.04 -12.13 -8.46
N PRO A 120 13.27 -12.43 -8.92
CA PRO A 120 14.44 -11.60 -8.64
C PRO A 120 14.33 -10.14 -9.10
N LYS A 121 13.47 -9.87 -10.08
CA LYS A 121 13.21 -8.53 -10.59
C LYS A 121 11.75 -8.36 -10.98
N LEU A 122 11.22 -7.16 -10.80
CA LEU A 122 9.84 -6.82 -11.18
C LEU A 122 9.55 -7.07 -12.67
N GLU A 123 10.53 -6.82 -13.53
CA GLU A 123 10.38 -7.03 -14.97
C GLU A 123 10.16 -8.47 -15.39
N TYR A 124 10.60 -9.42 -14.55
CA TYR A 124 10.50 -10.83 -14.85
C TYR A 124 9.06 -11.34 -14.80
N TYR A 125 8.18 -10.71 -14.03
CA TYR A 125 6.76 -11.06 -14.02
C TYR A 125 6.09 -10.88 -15.39
N TRP A 126 6.52 -9.86 -16.16
CA TRP A 126 6.01 -9.58 -17.50
C TRP A 126 6.87 -10.15 -18.64
N SER A 127 7.92 -10.92 -18.31
CA SER A 127 8.85 -11.48 -19.31
C SER A 127 8.18 -12.57 -20.15
N ASN A 128 8.56 -12.70 -21.43
CA ASN A 128 8.19 -13.83 -22.29
C ASN A 128 9.24 -14.96 -22.26
N SER A 129 10.21 -14.89 -21.34
CA SER A 129 11.25 -15.90 -21.21
C SER A 129 10.66 -17.25 -20.80
N GLN A 130 11.33 -18.34 -21.18
CA GLN A 130 10.95 -19.66 -20.68
C GLN A 130 11.24 -19.82 -19.17
N LEU A 131 12.19 -19.05 -18.64
CA LEU A 131 12.59 -19.11 -17.23
C LEU A 131 11.80 -18.16 -16.33
N TYR A 132 11.22 -17.11 -16.91
CA TYR A 132 10.57 -16.03 -16.17
C TYR A 132 9.30 -15.58 -16.89
N GLY A 133 8.28 -15.21 -16.13
CA GLY A 133 7.02 -14.68 -16.65
C GLY A 133 5.84 -15.35 -15.97
N SER A 134 4.86 -14.55 -15.58
CA SER A 134 3.56 -15.04 -15.16
C SER A 134 2.54 -14.77 -16.27
N GLU A 135 1.90 -15.83 -16.75
CA GLU A 135 0.82 -15.70 -17.74
C GLU A 135 -0.37 -14.91 -17.16
N ILE A 136 -0.67 -15.10 -15.87
CA ILE A 136 -1.74 -14.40 -15.17
C ILE A 136 -1.43 -12.90 -15.14
N ILE A 137 -0.24 -12.51 -14.69
CA ILE A 137 0.13 -11.09 -14.62
C ILE A 137 0.15 -10.45 -16.01
N ARG A 138 0.76 -11.10 -17.01
CA ARG A 138 0.84 -10.59 -18.39
C ARG A 138 -0.52 -10.42 -19.06
N SER A 139 -1.46 -11.32 -18.80
CA SER A 139 -2.81 -11.25 -19.38
C SER A 139 -3.73 -10.28 -18.63
N THR A 140 -3.43 -10.00 -17.37
CA THR A 140 -4.24 -9.13 -16.52
C THR A 140 -4.02 -7.64 -16.80
N MET A 141 -2.76 -7.21 -16.83
CA MET A 141 -2.36 -5.83 -17.14
C MET A 141 -1.02 -5.81 -17.88
N ALA A 142 -0.84 -4.87 -18.80
CA ALA A 142 0.45 -4.61 -19.42
C ALA A 142 1.39 -3.92 -18.43
N ARG A 143 2.70 -4.13 -18.58
CA ARG A 143 3.71 -3.48 -17.73
C ARG A 143 3.74 -1.96 -17.92
N ASP A 144 3.52 -1.52 -19.16
CA ASP A 144 4.13 -0.31 -19.71
C ASP A 144 3.34 0.34 -20.85
#